data_AF-A0A4Y2CCM5-F1
#
_entry.id   AF-A0A4Y2CCM5-F1
#
_cell.length_a   1.000
_cell.length_b   1.000
_cell.length_c   1.000
_cell.angle_alpha   90.00
_cell.angle_beta   90.00
_cell.angle_gamma   90.00
#
_symmetry.space_group_name_H-M   'P 1'
#
loop_
_entity.id
_entity.type
_entity.pdbx_description
1 polymer ?
#
loop_
_entity_poly.entity_id
_entity_poly.type
_entity_poly.pdbx_seq_one_letter_code
_entity_poly.pdbx_strand_id
1 'polypeptide(L)'
;MTEMERDRLLPDVAVNGSGQNPCINENDGHLRLTEQLNARALRKRCIWNMFIFSVCYFLTFTGFWALSNLQSTMNAAGNIGDYSQAVIYVTSMFSSLFLPKMFIEKFGCKTLLALGTLACCFTIASNMYLNWGLMMTASAVAGLVNGPYISAQTLYIDELATRFQSTISGNLEFIMAAFFGVFMFFMESTQVWGNLISYFVLSSGNSSDGNASVPSECGINFFPSNNESNKNLDPPSEDKRLLLTGIFLAMGLLAFLILLALLEPLKNDVKAKSGCRSVGHQLISSVRQLQNPQQLLLIPLTLYIGLEGPFYAFDITQVCHFFLEFFG
;
A
#
# COMPACT_ATOMS: atom_id res chain seq x y z
N MET A 1 -55.59 -38.68 -28.66
CA MET A 1 -56.69 -38.68 -29.64
C MET A 1 -57.71 -37.71 -29.06
N THR A 2 -57.85 -36.45 -29.44
CA THR A 2 -57.61 -35.62 -30.64
C THR A 2 -57.82 -34.16 -30.13
N GLU A 3 -56.98 -33.18 -30.47
CA GLU A 3 -57.31 -32.01 -31.33
C GLU A 3 -58.56 -31.20 -30.90
N MET A 4 -58.66 -29.87 -30.98
CA MET A 4 -57.80 -28.74 -31.31
C MET A 4 -58.77 -27.53 -31.19
N GLU A 5 -58.43 -26.46 -30.47
CA GLU A 5 -59.00 -25.14 -30.77
C GLU A 5 -57.96 -24.08 -30.40
N ARG A 6 -57.16 -23.72 -31.40
CA ARG A 6 -56.25 -22.59 -31.35
C ARG A 6 -56.84 -21.52 -32.24
N ASP A 7 -57.26 -20.44 -31.61
CA ASP A 7 -57.68 -19.22 -32.26
C ASP A 7 -56.54 -18.19 -32.19
N ARG A 8 -56.41 -17.41 -33.27
CA ARG A 8 -55.74 -16.09 -33.41
C ARG A 8 -54.28 -15.98 -33.89
N LEU A 9 -54.24 -15.63 -35.19
CA LEU A 9 -53.50 -14.53 -35.85
C LEU A 9 -51.96 -14.49 -35.77
N LEU A 10 -51.35 -14.88 -36.89
CA LEU A 10 -50.06 -14.39 -37.39
C LEU A 10 -50.32 -13.25 -38.40
N PRO A 11 -49.44 -12.25 -38.54
CA PRO A 11 -49.35 -11.46 -39.76
C PRO A 11 -48.48 -12.17 -40.81
N ASP A 12 -48.91 -12.05 -42.07
CA ASP A 12 -48.33 -12.67 -43.26
C ASP A 12 -46.83 -12.40 -43.44
N VAL A 13 -46.06 -13.49 -43.46
CA VAL A 13 -44.71 -13.49 -44.05
C VAL A 13 -44.88 -13.85 -45.53
N ALA A 14 -44.75 -12.84 -46.39
CA ALA A 14 -44.66 -13.04 -47.83
C ALA A 14 -43.37 -13.82 -48.15
N VAL A 15 -43.53 -15.08 -48.52
CA VAL A 15 -42.49 -15.94 -49.08
C VAL A 15 -42.37 -15.64 -50.57
N ASN A 16 -41.27 -15.01 -50.98
CA ASN A 16 -40.74 -15.15 -52.33
C ASN A 16 -39.21 -15.29 -52.26
N GLY A 17 -38.74 -16.38 -52.88
CA GLY A 17 -37.43 -16.94 -52.65
C GLY A 17 -36.25 -16.09 -53.12
N SER A 18 -35.25 -16.01 -52.27
CA SER A 18 -33.87 -16.37 -52.61
C SER A 18 -33.17 -16.70 -51.29
N GLY A 19 -32.41 -17.79 -51.25
CA GLY A 19 -31.65 -18.18 -50.07
C GLY A 19 -30.54 -17.17 -49.80
N GLN A 20 -30.87 -16.07 -49.12
CA GLN A 20 -29.87 -15.23 -48.47
C GLN A 20 -29.55 -15.89 -47.13
N ASN A 21 -28.39 -16.55 -47.08
CA ASN A 21 -27.67 -16.74 -45.82
C ASN A 21 -27.73 -15.41 -45.05
N PRO A 22 -27.92 -15.41 -43.72
CA PRO A 22 -27.86 -14.18 -42.96
C PRO A 22 -26.50 -13.53 -43.23
N CYS A 23 -26.50 -12.44 -44.00
CA CYS A 23 -25.30 -11.69 -44.29
C CYS A 23 -24.82 -11.12 -42.96
N ILE A 24 -23.84 -11.78 -42.35
CA ILE A 24 -23.02 -11.16 -41.31
C ILE A 24 -22.44 -9.93 -41.98
N ASN A 25 -22.98 -8.77 -41.64
CA ASN A 25 -22.55 -7.50 -42.20
C ASN A 25 -21.03 -7.39 -41.92
N GLU A 26 -20.18 -7.31 -42.95
CA GLU A 26 -18.71 -7.29 -42.78
C GLU A 26 -18.28 -6.18 -41.80
N ASN A 27 -19.04 -5.08 -41.76
CA ASN A 27 -18.88 -3.99 -40.80
C ASN A 27 -19.14 -4.40 -39.33
N ASP A 28 -20.08 -5.32 -39.06
CA ASP A 28 -20.36 -5.85 -37.72
C ASP A 28 -19.25 -6.83 -37.28
N GLY A 29 -18.71 -7.63 -38.21
CA GLY A 29 -17.54 -8.48 -37.97
C GLY A 29 -16.28 -7.68 -37.62
N HIS A 30 -16.00 -6.62 -38.39
CA HIS A 30 -14.85 -5.74 -38.13
C HIS A 30 -15.00 -4.96 -36.82
N LEU A 31 -16.22 -4.50 -36.49
CA LEU A 31 -16.50 -3.81 -35.22
C LEU A 31 -16.27 -4.73 -34.02
N ARG A 32 -16.81 -5.96 -34.04
CA ARG A 32 -16.62 -6.95 -32.96
C ARG A 32 -15.16 -7.36 -32.79
N LEU A 33 -14.41 -7.52 -33.89
CA LEU A 33 -12.98 -7.81 -33.82
C LEU A 33 -12.21 -6.65 -33.17
N THR A 34 -12.53 -5.41 -33.54
CA THR A 34 -11.91 -4.20 -32.98
C THR A 34 -12.20 -4.08 -31.48
N GLU A 35 -13.45 -4.31 -31.05
CA GLU A 35 -13.84 -4.33 -29.63
C GLU A 35 -13.08 -5.41 -28.84
N GLN A 36 -12.96 -6.62 -29.38
CA GLN A 36 -12.21 -7.69 -28.74
C GLN A 36 -10.72 -7.38 -28.62
N LEU A 37 -10.11 -6.79 -29.65
CA LEU A 37 -8.70 -6.37 -29.61
C LEU A 37 -8.48 -5.27 -28.58
N ASN A 38 -9.38 -4.27 -28.52
CA ASN A 38 -9.33 -3.20 -27.53
C ASN A 38 -9.50 -3.73 -26.10
N ALA A 39 -10.43 -4.68 -25.88
CA ALA A 39 -10.62 -5.33 -24.60
C ALA A 39 -9.37 -6.11 -24.16
N ARG A 40 -8.73 -6.86 -25.06
CA ARG A 40 -7.47 -7.58 -24.77
C ARG A 40 -6.33 -6.62 -24.44
N ALA A 41 -6.18 -5.54 -25.20
CA ALA A 41 -5.18 -4.52 -24.94
C ALA A 41 -5.38 -3.84 -23.57
N LEU A 42 -6.63 -3.51 -23.22
CA LEU A 42 -6.98 -2.93 -21.92
C LEU A 42 -6.66 -3.89 -20.76
N ARG A 43 -7.00 -5.18 -20.89
CA ARG A 43 -6.65 -6.20 -19.88
C ARG A 43 -5.15 -6.26 -19.64
N LYS A 44 -4.37 -6.37 -20.71
CA LYS A 44 -2.91 -6.43 -20.65
C LYS A 44 -2.35 -5.17 -19.99
N ARG A 45 -2.88 -4.00 -20.36
CA ARG A 45 -2.52 -2.71 -19.77
C ARG A 45 -2.84 -2.63 -18.28
N CYS A 46 -3.99 -3.13 -17.83
CA CYS A 46 -4.34 -3.13 -16.40
C CYS A 46 -3.41 -4.04 -15.59
N ILE A 47 -3.17 -5.27 -16.06
CA ILE A 47 -2.25 -6.22 -15.42
C ILE A 47 -0.83 -5.65 -15.39
N TRP A 48 -0.39 -5.04 -16.49
CA TRP A 48 0.95 -4.46 -16.59
C TRP A 48 1.16 -3.28 -15.64
N ASN A 49 0.20 -2.35 -15.59
CA ASN A 49 0.22 -1.23 -14.65
C ASN A 49 0.20 -1.70 -13.20
N MET A 50 -0.60 -2.73 -12.90
CA MET A 50 -0.65 -3.35 -11.59
C MET A 50 0.70 -3.93 -11.19
N PHE A 51 1.32 -4.71 -12.08
CA PHE A 51 2.62 -5.30 -11.85
C PHE A 51 3.72 -4.24 -11.66
N ILE A 52 3.77 -3.22 -12.51
CA ILE A 52 4.72 -2.10 -12.37
C ILE A 52 4.55 -1.43 -11.00
N PHE A 53 3.31 -1.12 -10.61
CA PHE A 53 3.03 -0.47 -9.35
C PHE A 53 3.50 -1.33 -8.16
N SER A 54 3.15 -2.61 -8.14
CA SER A 54 3.58 -3.54 -7.09
C SER A 54 5.10 -3.67 -6.99
N VAL A 55 5.81 -3.71 -8.12
CA VAL A 55 7.28 -3.74 -8.15
C VAL A 55 7.88 -2.42 -7.63
N CYS A 56 7.33 -1.27 -8.01
CA CYS A 56 7.80 0.03 -7.52
C CYS A 56 7.56 0.16 -6.00
N TYR A 57 6.40 -0.28 -5.53
CA TYR A 57 6.09 -0.35 -4.10
C TYR A 57 7.13 -1.22 -3.40
N PHE A 58 7.35 -2.44 -3.90
CA PHE A 58 8.31 -3.38 -3.35
C PHE A 58 9.70 -2.75 -3.21
N LEU A 59 10.24 -2.18 -4.30
CA LEU A 59 11.57 -1.57 -4.31
C LEU A 59 11.71 -0.41 -3.31
N THR A 60 10.67 0.41 -3.16
CA THR A 60 10.70 1.57 -2.26
C THR A 60 10.54 1.17 -0.79
N PHE A 61 9.49 0.39 -0.50
CA PHE A 61 9.09 0.09 0.88
C PHE A 61 9.92 -1.02 1.52
N THR A 62 10.65 -1.82 0.74
CA THR A 62 11.70 -2.71 1.27
C THR A 62 12.69 -1.96 2.15
N GLY A 63 13.19 -0.83 1.65
CA GLY A 63 14.14 -0.01 2.41
C GLY A 63 13.49 0.74 3.57
N PHE A 64 12.28 1.27 3.36
CA PHE A 64 11.55 1.98 4.41
C PHE A 64 11.27 1.09 5.62
N TRP A 65 10.68 -0.08 5.43
CA TRP A 65 10.34 -0.99 6.53
C TRP A 65 11.59 -1.56 7.20
N ALA A 66 12.62 -1.92 6.43
CA ALA A 66 13.89 -2.39 6.99
C ALA A 66 14.55 -1.33 7.89
N LEU A 67 14.59 -0.08 7.45
CA LEU A 67 15.14 1.01 8.24
C LEU A 67 14.25 1.37 9.43
N SER A 68 12.92 1.28 9.30
CA SER A 68 11.97 1.47 10.40
C SER A 68 12.21 0.45 11.52
N ASN A 69 12.41 -0.83 11.18
CA ASN A 69 12.72 -1.88 12.15
C ASN A 69 14.06 -1.63 12.88
N LEU A 70 15.01 -1.00 12.20
CA LEU A 70 16.33 -0.69 12.74
C LEU A 70 16.44 0.69 13.38
N GLN A 71 15.38 1.51 13.39
CA GLN A 71 15.49 2.92 13.82
C GLN A 71 16.02 3.07 15.23
N SER A 72 15.43 2.35 16.18
CA SER A 72 15.79 2.43 17.60
C SER A 72 17.24 2.00 17.87
N THR A 73 17.75 1.05 17.07
CA THR A 73 19.12 0.52 17.20
C THR A 73 20.13 1.39 16.44
N MET A 74 19.84 1.71 15.18
CA MET A 74 20.73 2.44 14.29
C MET A 74 20.87 3.92 14.67
N ASN A 75 19.81 4.50 15.25
CA ASN A 75 19.71 5.90 15.63
C ASN A 75 19.36 6.05 17.12
N ALA A 76 20.02 5.26 17.97
CA ALA A 76 19.80 5.25 19.43
C ALA A 76 20.23 6.56 20.12
N ALA A 77 21.17 7.31 19.53
CA ALA A 77 21.70 8.54 20.13
C ALA A 77 20.59 9.58 20.36
N GLY A 78 20.29 9.86 21.64
CA GLY A 78 19.23 10.78 22.04
C GLY A 78 17.82 10.33 21.65
N ASN A 79 17.62 9.02 21.42
CA ASN A 79 16.35 8.41 21.00
C ASN A 79 15.75 9.03 19.72
N ILE A 80 16.61 9.63 18.87
CA ILE A 80 16.14 10.32 17.66
C ILE A 80 15.40 9.36 16.71
N GLY A 81 15.81 8.08 16.65
CA GLY A 81 15.12 7.04 15.89
C GLY A 81 13.68 6.85 16.35
N ASP A 82 13.45 6.67 17.65
CA ASP A 82 12.13 6.43 18.23
C ASP A 82 11.20 7.63 18.04
N TYR A 83 11.71 8.84 18.34
CA TYR A 83 10.97 10.07 18.12
C TYR A 83 10.61 10.28 16.64
N SER A 84 11.50 9.90 15.71
CA SER A 84 11.25 10.03 14.28
C SER A 84 10.08 9.15 13.83
N GLN A 85 9.95 7.94 14.38
CA GLN A 85 8.83 7.03 14.10
C GLN A 85 7.53 7.53 14.72
N ALA A 86 7.58 8.01 15.97
CA ALA A 86 6.44 8.63 16.62
C ALA A 86 5.88 9.82 15.81
N VAL A 87 6.75 10.67 15.27
CA VAL A 87 6.35 11.78 14.39
C VAL A 87 5.68 11.27 13.11
N ILE A 88 6.20 10.22 12.46
CA ILE A 88 5.57 9.61 11.28
C ILE A 88 4.15 9.15 11.62
N TYR A 89 3.94 8.45 12.74
CA TYR A 89 2.63 7.93 13.11
C TYR A 89 1.63 9.03 13.46
N VAL A 90 2.03 10.01 14.28
CA VAL A 90 1.16 11.13 14.67
C VAL A 90 0.75 11.94 13.44
N THR A 91 1.70 12.29 12.58
CA THR A 91 1.39 13.06 11.36
C THR A 91 0.60 12.24 10.33
N SER A 92 0.81 10.93 10.24
CA SER A 92 0.00 10.00 9.44
C SER A 92 -1.45 9.92 9.89
N MET A 93 -1.68 9.95 11.20
CA MET A 93 -3.03 9.96 11.77
C MET A 93 -3.80 11.20 11.33
N PHE A 94 -3.19 12.38 11.48
CA PHE A 94 -3.79 13.64 11.01
C PHE A 94 -3.95 13.66 9.49
N SER A 95 -2.95 13.16 8.76
CA SER A 95 -2.98 13.08 7.30
C SER A 95 -4.18 12.28 6.79
N SER A 96 -4.34 11.05 7.29
CA SER A 96 -5.38 10.11 6.87
C SER A 96 -6.81 10.64 7.08
N LEU A 97 -7.01 11.53 8.04
CA LEU A 97 -8.32 12.11 8.34
C LEU A 97 -8.72 13.25 7.39
N PHE A 98 -7.76 14.06 6.92
CA PHE A 98 -8.08 15.34 6.28
C PHE A 98 -7.58 15.49 4.85
N LEU A 99 -6.45 14.85 4.51
CA LEU A 99 -5.72 15.14 3.29
C LEU A 99 -6.11 14.31 2.05
N PRO A 100 -6.54 13.04 2.14
CA PRO A 100 -6.75 12.18 0.97
C PRO A 100 -7.56 12.81 -0.14
N LYS A 101 -8.80 13.23 0.17
CA LYS A 101 -9.71 13.77 -0.85
C LYS A 101 -9.14 15.03 -1.50
N MET A 102 -8.62 15.96 -0.70
CA MET A 102 -8.05 17.21 -1.22
C MET A 102 -6.87 16.96 -2.15
N PHE A 103 -6.00 16.03 -1.78
CA PHE A 103 -4.79 15.73 -2.53
C PHE A 103 -5.09 14.94 -3.81
N ILE A 104 -6.00 13.96 -3.73
CA ILE A 104 -6.38 13.13 -4.89
C ILE A 104 -7.07 14.00 -5.94
N GLU A 105 -8.01 14.87 -5.55
CA GLU A 105 -8.69 15.78 -6.47
C GLU A 105 -7.73 16.81 -7.11
N LYS A 106 -6.69 17.25 -6.37
CA LYS A 106 -5.76 18.28 -6.84
C LYS A 106 -4.63 17.73 -7.71
N PHE A 107 -4.05 16.59 -7.35
CA PHE A 107 -2.82 16.07 -7.96
C PHE A 107 -3.04 14.81 -8.81
N GLY A 108 -4.15 14.09 -8.62
CA GLY A 108 -4.41 12.79 -9.23
C GLY A 108 -3.63 11.65 -8.58
N CYS A 109 -4.04 10.40 -8.85
CA CYS A 109 -3.47 9.23 -8.18
C CYS A 109 -1.99 9.03 -8.54
N LYS A 110 -1.64 9.10 -9.84
CA LYS A 110 -0.26 8.88 -10.30
C LYS A 110 0.74 9.82 -9.62
N THR A 111 0.42 11.11 -9.57
CA THR A 111 1.31 12.11 -8.98
C THR A 111 1.48 11.89 -7.48
N LEU A 112 0.40 11.52 -6.77
CA LEU A 112 0.50 11.21 -5.34
C LEU A 112 1.32 9.97 -5.05
N LEU A 113 1.18 8.93 -5.86
CA LEU A 113 2.03 7.74 -5.75
C LEU A 113 3.50 8.11 -5.95
N ALA A 114 3.81 8.95 -6.94
CA ALA A 114 5.17 9.45 -7.18
C ALA A 114 5.70 10.30 -6.02
N LEU A 115 4.90 11.25 -5.51
CA LEU A 115 5.27 12.11 -4.40
C LEU A 115 5.47 11.31 -3.10
N GLY A 116 4.64 10.29 -2.85
CA GLY A 116 4.80 9.38 -1.72
C GLY A 116 6.09 8.57 -1.81
N THR A 117 6.40 8.01 -2.99
CA THR A 117 7.68 7.35 -3.23
C THR A 117 8.87 8.29 -2.98
N LEU A 118 8.77 9.55 -3.42
CA LEU A 118 9.83 10.54 -3.22
C LEU A 118 9.98 10.95 -1.75
N ALA A 119 8.88 11.15 -1.03
CA ALA A 119 8.88 11.45 0.41
C ALA A 119 9.47 10.29 1.22
N CYS A 120 9.20 9.05 0.80
CA CYS A 120 9.83 7.86 1.35
C CYS A 120 11.35 7.88 1.10
N CYS A 121 11.80 8.17 -0.13
CA CYS A 121 13.22 8.32 -0.44
C CYS A 121 13.89 9.42 0.39
N PHE A 122 13.20 10.54 0.64
CA PHE A 122 13.70 11.61 1.50
C PHE A 122 13.92 11.16 2.95
N THR A 123 13.01 10.34 3.48
CA THR A 123 13.13 9.74 4.82
C THR A 123 14.23 8.69 4.89
N ILE A 124 14.41 7.91 3.83
CA ILE A 124 15.56 7.00 3.73
C ILE A 124 16.85 7.83 3.71
N ALA A 125 16.93 8.88 2.89
CA ALA A 125 18.11 9.73 2.77
C ALA A 125 18.47 10.47 4.07
N SER A 126 17.48 10.87 4.90
CA SER A 126 17.76 11.54 6.18
C SER A 126 18.53 10.64 7.17
N ASN A 127 18.50 9.32 6.99
CA ASN A 127 19.31 8.39 7.77
C ASN A 127 20.81 8.45 7.44
N MET A 128 21.20 9.09 6.34
CA MET A 128 22.61 9.31 6.01
C MET A 128 23.26 10.41 6.86
N TYR A 129 22.47 11.39 7.31
CA TYR A 129 22.93 12.53 8.09
C TYR A 129 22.03 12.72 9.31
N LEU A 130 22.47 12.19 10.45
CA LEU A 130 21.68 12.12 11.67
C LEU A 130 21.61 13.49 12.37
N ASN A 131 20.76 14.37 11.86
CA ASN A 131 20.45 15.65 12.46
C ASN A 131 18.99 15.67 12.92
N TRP A 132 18.75 16.11 14.16
CA TRP A 132 17.42 16.23 14.75
C TRP A 132 16.42 16.97 13.86
N GLY A 133 16.79 18.14 13.34
CA GLY A 133 15.92 18.93 12.47
C GLY A 133 15.61 18.22 11.14
N LEU A 134 16.62 17.63 10.50
CA LEU A 134 16.45 16.94 9.22
C LEU A 134 15.59 15.68 9.37
N MET A 135 15.84 14.87 10.40
CA MET A 135 15.10 13.62 10.63
C MET A 135 13.63 13.91 10.96
N MET A 136 13.37 14.86 11.88
CA MET A 136 11.99 15.20 12.26
C MET A 136 11.19 15.81 11.11
N THR A 137 11.83 16.64 10.28
CA THR A 137 11.17 17.19 9.09
C THR A 137 10.89 16.13 8.04
N ALA A 138 11.82 15.20 7.79
CA ALA A 138 11.59 14.08 6.89
C ALA A 138 10.44 13.18 7.37
N SER A 139 10.43 12.84 8.66
CA SER A 139 9.36 12.09 9.31
C SER A 139 8.00 12.77 9.19
N ALA A 140 7.92 14.07 9.46
CA ALA A 140 6.67 14.82 9.37
C ALA A 140 6.15 14.87 7.92
N VAL A 141 7.04 15.06 6.94
CA VAL A 141 6.68 15.04 5.52
C VAL A 141 6.16 13.66 5.11
N ALA A 142 6.86 12.59 5.50
CA ALA A 142 6.43 11.22 5.19
C ALA A 142 5.05 10.90 5.77
N GLY A 143 4.82 11.21 7.05
CA GLY A 143 3.52 10.96 7.65
C GLY A 143 2.41 11.85 7.07
N LEU A 144 2.69 13.11 6.74
CA LEU A 144 1.72 13.96 6.03
C LEU A 144 1.34 13.44 4.64
N VAL A 145 2.26 12.80 3.92
CA VAL A 145 1.96 12.22 2.59
C VAL A 145 1.32 10.84 2.69
N ASN A 146 1.53 10.12 3.79
CA ASN A 146 1.08 8.73 3.97
C ASN A 146 -0.43 8.52 3.75
N GLY A 147 -1.29 9.36 4.34
CA GLY A 147 -2.74 9.25 4.19
C GLY A 147 -3.22 9.34 2.74
N PRO A 148 -2.91 10.43 2.02
CA PRO A 148 -3.16 10.56 0.58
C PRO A 148 -2.53 9.45 -0.26
N TYR A 149 -1.32 9.01 0.09
CA TYR A 149 -0.62 7.95 -0.63
C TYR A 149 -1.38 6.62 -0.55
N ILE A 150 -1.72 6.14 0.66
CA ILE A 150 -2.47 4.90 0.86
C ILE A 150 -3.84 4.98 0.18
N SER A 151 -4.50 6.14 0.26
CA SER A 151 -5.80 6.34 -0.39
C SER A 151 -5.69 6.30 -1.92
N ALA A 152 -4.69 6.96 -2.50
CA ALA A 152 -4.42 6.93 -3.94
C ALA A 152 -4.05 5.52 -4.41
N GLN A 153 -3.28 4.78 -3.61
CA GLN A 153 -2.93 3.38 -3.85
C GLN A 153 -4.16 2.48 -3.93
N THR A 154 -5.04 2.54 -2.93
CA THR A 154 -6.27 1.74 -2.90
C THR A 154 -7.17 2.08 -4.09
N LEU A 155 -7.39 3.36 -4.38
CA LEU A 155 -8.19 3.81 -5.53
C LEU A 155 -7.57 3.39 -6.87
N TYR A 156 -6.25 3.43 -6.98
CA TYR A 156 -5.54 3.02 -8.18
C TYR A 156 -5.77 1.53 -8.49
N ILE A 157 -5.62 0.67 -7.47
CA ILE A 157 -5.84 -0.77 -7.59
C ILE A 157 -7.32 -1.07 -7.90
N ASP A 158 -8.23 -0.40 -7.20
CA ASP A 158 -9.69 -0.55 -7.36
C ASP A 158 -10.16 -0.21 -8.78
N GLU A 159 -9.70 0.91 -9.33
CA GLU A 159 -10.02 1.32 -10.70
C GLU A 159 -9.36 0.39 -11.73
N LEU A 160 -8.15 -0.11 -11.50
CA LEU A 160 -7.55 -1.12 -12.37
C LEU A 160 -8.36 -2.41 -12.40
N ALA A 161 -8.83 -2.88 -11.24
CA ALA A 161 -9.69 -4.05 -11.12
C ALA A 161 -11.05 -3.82 -11.82
N THR A 162 -11.65 -2.64 -11.64
CA THR A 162 -12.91 -2.25 -12.28
C THR A 162 -12.79 -2.18 -13.81
N ARG A 163 -11.71 -1.57 -14.31
CA ARG A 163 -11.41 -1.53 -15.76
C ARG A 163 -11.15 -2.92 -16.31
N PHE A 164 -10.43 -3.75 -15.57
CA PHE A 164 -10.21 -5.14 -15.95
C PHE A 164 -11.54 -5.90 -16.03
N GLN A 165 -12.40 -5.76 -15.02
CA GLN A 165 -13.72 -6.39 -14.99
C GLN A 165 -14.60 -5.93 -16.15
N SER A 166 -14.55 -4.65 -16.56
CA SER A 166 -15.37 -4.17 -17.70
C SER A 166 -15.11 -4.92 -19.02
N THR A 167 -13.98 -5.63 -19.12
CA THR A 167 -13.64 -6.42 -20.30
C THR A 167 -14.05 -7.88 -20.21
N ILE A 168 -14.38 -8.41 -19.02
CA ILE A 168 -14.67 -9.83 -18.79
C ILE A 168 -15.96 -9.99 -17.98
N SER A 169 -16.78 -10.98 -18.32
CA SER A 169 -17.92 -11.36 -17.47
C SER A 169 -17.40 -12.03 -16.19
N GLY A 170 -17.26 -11.28 -15.11
CA GLY A 170 -16.79 -11.79 -13.82
C GLY A 170 -17.33 -10.97 -12.65
N ASN A 171 -17.36 -11.58 -11.47
CA ASN A 171 -17.73 -10.88 -10.23
C ASN A 171 -16.64 -9.85 -9.88
N LEU A 172 -17.05 -8.59 -9.72
CA LEU A 172 -16.17 -7.47 -9.41
C LEU A 172 -15.44 -7.66 -8.09
N GLU A 173 -16.11 -8.14 -7.05
CA GLU A 173 -15.54 -8.35 -5.72
C GLU A 173 -14.41 -9.39 -5.77
N PHE A 174 -14.60 -10.47 -6.53
CA PHE A 174 -13.56 -11.49 -6.73
C PHE A 174 -12.34 -10.92 -7.48
N ILE A 175 -12.57 -10.12 -8.52
CA ILE A 175 -11.48 -9.51 -9.30
C ILE A 175 -10.72 -8.49 -8.44
N MET A 176 -11.43 -7.65 -7.69
CA MET A 176 -10.83 -6.71 -6.73
C MET A 176 -9.98 -7.47 -5.70
N ALA A 177 -10.53 -8.52 -5.08
CA ALA A 177 -9.80 -9.34 -4.13
C ALA A 177 -8.53 -9.96 -4.73
N ALA A 178 -8.57 -10.41 -5.98
CA ALA A 178 -7.40 -10.95 -6.68
C ALA A 178 -6.33 -9.87 -6.92
N PHE A 179 -6.72 -8.66 -7.35
CA PHE A 179 -5.79 -7.55 -7.54
C PHE A 179 -5.16 -7.14 -6.19
N PHE A 180 -5.96 -6.90 -5.15
CA PHE A 180 -5.44 -6.60 -3.82
C PHE A 180 -4.56 -7.73 -3.28
N GLY A 181 -4.92 -9.01 -3.49
CA GLY A 181 -4.12 -10.16 -3.08
C GLY A 181 -2.73 -10.19 -3.72
N VAL A 182 -2.64 -9.93 -5.04
CA VAL A 182 -1.35 -9.82 -5.72
C VAL A 182 -0.54 -8.65 -5.17
N PHE A 183 -1.16 -7.50 -4.95
CA PHE A 183 -0.46 -6.35 -4.35
C PHE A 183 0.05 -6.66 -2.94
N MET A 184 -0.79 -7.23 -2.07
CA MET A 184 -0.46 -7.62 -0.70
C MET A 184 0.72 -8.59 -0.66
N PHE A 185 0.80 -9.54 -1.60
CA PHE A 185 1.95 -10.43 -1.72
C PHE A 185 3.27 -9.67 -1.88
N PHE A 186 3.33 -8.67 -2.76
CA PHE A 186 4.52 -7.83 -2.91
C PHE A 186 4.76 -6.95 -1.68
N MET A 187 3.69 -6.39 -1.11
CA MET A 187 3.76 -5.55 0.09
C MET A 187 4.38 -6.29 1.27
N GLU A 188 3.88 -7.46 1.63
CA GLU A 188 4.40 -8.24 2.77
C GLU A 188 5.81 -8.80 2.50
N SER A 189 6.12 -9.12 1.24
CA SER A 189 7.47 -9.55 0.86
C SER A 189 8.54 -8.49 1.18
N THR A 190 8.19 -7.20 1.24
CA THR A 190 9.15 -6.12 1.57
C THR A 190 9.85 -6.34 2.90
N GLN A 191 9.15 -6.86 3.92
CA GLN A 191 9.73 -7.10 5.24
C GLN A 191 10.83 -8.17 5.18
N VAL A 192 10.58 -9.26 4.45
CA VAL A 192 11.52 -10.38 4.30
C VAL A 192 12.79 -9.92 3.60
N TRP A 193 12.65 -9.29 2.43
CA TRP A 193 13.80 -8.85 1.65
C TRP A 193 14.54 -7.69 2.30
N GLY A 194 13.83 -6.80 2.99
CA GLY A 194 14.41 -5.67 3.70
C GLY A 194 15.31 -6.13 4.85
N ASN A 195 14.79 -7.02 5.69
CA ASN A 195 15.55 -7.60 6.80
C ASN A 195 16.71 -8.48 6.30
N LEU A 196 16.54 -9.19 5.18
CA LEU A 196 17.62 -9.98 4.57
C LEU A 196 18.78 -9.12 4.08
N ILE A 197 18.49 -7.99 3.41
CA ILE A 197 19.51 -7.03 2.98
C ILE A 197 20.23 -6.44 4.21
N SER A 198 19.47 -6.02 5.22
CA SER A 198 20.03 -5.54 6.49
C SER A 198 20.95 -6.55 7.15
N TYR A 199 20.55 -7.82 7.21
CA TYR A 199 21.38 -8.90 7.76
C TYR A 199 22.72 -9.03 7.03
N PHE A 200 22.73 -9.11 5.70
CA PHE A 200 23.98 -9.27 4.95
C PHE A 200 24.93 -8.07 5.09
N VAL A 201 24.38 -6.85 5.13
CA VAL A 201 25.19 -5.63 5.27
C VAL A 201 25.74 -5.50 6.69
N LEU A 202 24.91 -5.75 7.70
CA LEU A 202 25.30 -5.60 9.11
C LEU A 202 26.18 -6.74 9.62
N SER A 203 25.92 -7.98 9.18
CA SER A 203 26.67 -9.19 9.56
C SER A 203 28.04 -9.30 8.88
N SER A 204 28.32 -8.50 7.85
CA SER A 204 29.62 -8.50 7.17
C SER A 204 30.68 -7.86 8.08
N GLY A 205 31.40 -8.68 8.83
CA GLY A 205 32.52 -8.29 9.70
C GLY A 205 32.33 -8.76 11.14
N ASN A 206 33.11 -9.79 11.49
CA ASN A 206 33.20 -10.47 12.78
C ASN A 206 31.97 -11.28 13.22
N SER A 207 32.01 -12.57 12.89
CA SER A 207 31.65 -13.62 13.85
C SER A 207 32.62 -13.55 15.04
N SER A 208 32.53 -12.49 15.84
CA SER A 208 32.99 -12.58 17.21
C SER A 208 32.06 -13.59 17.85
N ASP A 209 32.63 -14.72 18.29
CA ASP A 209 32.14 -15.49 19.43
C ASP A 209 31.94 -14.51 20.60
N GLY A 210 30.86 -13.74 20.54
CA GLY A 210 30.39 -12.95 21.64
C GLY A 210 29.81 -13.96 22.60
N ASN A 211 30.40 -14.09 23.78
CA ASN A 211 29.68 -14.50 24.97
C ASN A 211 28.47 -13.56 25.08
N ALA A 212 27.38 -13.88 24.36
CA ALA A 212 26.09 -13.30 24.62
C ALA A 212 25.77 -13.78 26.02
N SER A 213 25.88 -12.88 27.00
CA SER A 213 25.28 -13.12 28.29
C SER A 213 23.78 -13.22 28.02
N VAL A 214 23.32 -14.46 27.82
CA VAL A 214 21.91 -14.75 27.68
C VAL A 214 21.27 -14.19 28.94
N PRO A 215 20.35 -13.21 28.82
CA PRO A 215 19.66 -12.69 29.98
C PRO A 215 19.08 -13.87 30.75
N SER A 216 19.32 -13.93 32.05
CA SER A 216 18.82 -15.02 32.90
C SER A 216 17.29 -15.12 32.87
N GLU A 217 16.62 -14.06 32.41
CA GLU A 217 15.17 -13.95 32.30
C GLU A 217 14.77 -13.38 30.93
N CYS A 218 13.81 -14.03 30.27
CA CYS A 218 13.21 -13.59 29.01
C CYS A 218 11.68 -13.83 29.02
N GLY A 219 10.95 -13.26 28.05
CA GLY A 219 9.50 -13.43 27.97
C GLY A 219 8.76 -12.62 29.04
N ILE A 220 7.80 -13.23 29.73
CA ILE A 220 6.95 -12.53 30.73
C ILE A 220 7.74 -11.95 31.92
N ASN A 221 8.95 -12.48 32.16
CA ASN A 221 9.84 -12.04 33.24
C ASN A 221 10.93 -11.08 32.74
N PHE A 222 10.84 -10.57 31.51
CA PHE A 222 11.82 -9.61 31.01
C PHE A 222 11.70 -8.27 31.74
N PHE A 223 12.71 -7.93 32.55
CA PHE A 223 12.82 -6.63 33.21
C PHE A 223 13.90 -5.75 32.55
N PRO A 224 13.53 -4.59 31.97
CA PRO A 224 14.49 -3.72 31.27
C PRO A 224 15.52 -3.04 32.19
N SER A 225 15.43 -3.22 33.52
CA SER A 225 16.30 -2.57 34.51
C SER A 225 17.62 -3.29 34.80
N ASN A 226 17.82 -4.51 34.32
CA ASN A 226 19.08 -5.23 34.52
C ASN A 226 20.05 -4.87 33.39
N ASN A 227 20.94 -3.91 33.68
CA ASN A 227 22.01 -3.42 32.80
C ASN A 227 23.04 -4.53 32.46
N GLU A 228 22.65 -5.50 31.65
CA GLU A 228 23.57 -6.37 30.92
C GLU A 228 24.00 -5.62 29.67
N SER A 229 25.21 -5.06 29.69
CA SER A 229 25.82 -4.36 28.54
C SER A 229 26.07 -5.35 27.40
N ASN A 230 25.04 -5.58 26.59
CA ASN A 230 25.13 -6.38 25.39
C ASN A 230 25.81 -5.54 24.29
N LYS A 231 27.06 -5.88 23.96
CA LYS A 231 27.79 -5.27 22.84
C LYS A 231 27.09 -5.43 21.48
N ASN A 232 26.15 -6.37 21.37
CA ASN A 232 25.27 -6.53 20.20
C ASN A 232 24.27 -5.37 20.03
N LEU A 233 24.10 -4.52 21.04
CA LEU A 233 23.22 -3.34 21.00
C LEU A 233 23.97 -2.06 20.62
N ASP A 234 25.28 -2.12 20.40
CA ASP A 234 26.02 -0.95 19.92
C ASP A 234 25.54 -0.58 18.50
N PRO A 235 25.29 0.72 18.23
CA PRO A 235 24.89 1.16 16.90
C PRO A 235 25.90 0.69 15.83
N PRO A 236 25.42 0.32 14.63
CA PRO A 236 26.31 -0.10 13.55
C PRO A 236 27.25 1.04 13.15
N SER A 237 28.45 0.67 12.68
CA SER A 237 29.44 1.64 12.21
C SER A 237 28.87 2.54 11.10
N GLU A 238 29.38 3.77 11.01
CA GLU A 238 28.87 4.75 10.06
C GLU A 238 28.94 4.25 8.60
N ASP A 239 30.01 3.53 8.25
CA ASP A 239 30.18 2.93 6.92
C ASP A 239 29.06 1.93 6.59
N LYS A 240 28.69 1.06 7.56
CA LYS A 240 27.62 0.08 7.39
C LYS A 240 26.25 0.77 7.27
N ARG A 241 26.01 1.81 8.08
CA ARG A 241 24.79 2.63 7.99
C ARG A 241 24.67 3.29 6.62
N LEU A 242 25.73 3.96 6.17
CA LEU A 242 25.74 4.65 4.86
C LEU A 242 25.59 3.67 3.70
N LEU A 243 26.23 2.50 3.76
CA LEU A 243 26.09 1.45 2.75
C LEU A 243 24.63 0.93 2.70
N LEU A 244 24.05 0.60 3.86
CA LEU A 244 22.68 0.09 3.95
C LEU A 244 21.66 1.11 3.44
N THR A 245 21.73 2.35 3.95
CA THR A 245 20.87 3.45 3.53
C THR A 245 21.05 3.76 2.04
N GLY A 246 22.28 3.71 1.53
CA GLY A 246 22.58 3.94 0.11
C GLY A 246 21.95 2.91 -0.82
N ILE A 247 21.99 1.63 -0.47
CA ILE A 247 21.33 0.55 -1.23
C ILE A 247 19.82 0.80 -1.32
N PHE A 248 19.19 1.07 -0.18
CA PHE A 248 17.75 1.32 -0.12
C PHE A 248 17.34 2.60 -0.85
N LEU A 249 18.14 3.66 -0.77
CA LEU A 249 17.89 4.89 -1.50
C LEU A 249 17.98 4.68 -3.02
N ALA A 250 18.97 3.92 -3.49
CA ALA A 250 19.11 3.59 -4.90
C ALA A 250 17.91 2.79 -5.43
N MET A 251 17.42 1.81 -4.65
CA MET A 251 16.20 1.07 -4.98
C MET A 251 14.97 1.98 -5.07
N GLY A 252 14.78 2.88 -4.10
CA GLY A 252 13.67 3.83 -4.09
C GLY A 252 13.72 4.85 -5.24
N LEU A 253 14.89 5.38 -5.57
CA LEU A 253 15.07 6.30 -6.70
C LEU A 253 14.82 5.59 -8.03
N LEU A 254 15.28 4.34 -8.18
CA LEU A 254 14.96 3.52 -9.36
C LEU A 254 13.44 3.32 -9.48
N ALA A 255 12.76 3.00 -8.38
CA ALA A 255 11.31 2.85 -8.35
C ALA A 255 10.59 4.15 -8.75
N PHE A 256 11.04 5.29 -8.26
CA PHE A 256 10.50 6.60 -8.63
C PHE A 256 10.60 6.86 -10.14
N LEU A 257 11.75 6.56 -10.75
CA LEU A 257 11.95 6.71 -12.20
C LEU A 257 11.03 5.77 -13.00
N ILE A 258 10.92 4.51 -12.58
CA ILE A 258 10.01 3.53 -13.22
C ILE A 258 8.56 4.01 -13.11
N LEU A 259 8.15 4.51 -11.95
CA LEU A 259 6.78 4.97 -11.72
C LEU A 259 6.44 6.21 -12.57
N LEU A 260 7.36 7.15 -12.74
CA LEU A 260 7.15 8.29 -13.63
C LEU A 260 7.03 7.87 -15.10
N ALA A 261 7.92 6.99 -15.56
CA ALA A 261 8.04 6.60 -16.96
C ALA A 261 6.96 5.59 -17.41
N LEU A 262 6.70 4.55 -16.60
CA LEU A 262 5.91 3.40 -17.02
C LEU A 262 4.50 3.36 -16.43
N LEU A 263 4.26 3.98 -15.26
CA LEU A 263 2.93 3.98 -14.67
C LEU A 263 2.02 4.94 -15.43
N GLU A 264 0.87 4.46 -15.89
CA GLU A 264 -0.05 5.31 -16.63
C GLU A 264 -1.02 6.03 -15.69
N PRO A 265 -1.31 7.32 -15.92
CA PRO A 265 -2.30 8.03 -15.13
C PRO A 265 -3.69 7.43 -15.37
N LEU A 266 -4.52 7.42 -14.32
CA LEU A 266 -5.91 7.04 -14.44
C LEU A 266 -6.64 8.15 -15.21
N LYS A 267 -7.03 7.85 -16.44
CA LYS A 267 -7.77 8.75 -17.35
C LYS A 267 -9.08 9.34 -16.78
N ASN A 268 -9.53 8.87 -15.61
CA ASN A 268 -10.74 9.29 -14.90
C ASN A 268 -10.45 9.69 -13.45
N ASP A 269 -9.26 10.20 -13.12
CA ASP A 269 -8.91 10.69 -11.77
C ASP A 269 -9.96 11.68 -11.17
N VAL A 270 -10.88 12.21 -12.00
CA VAL A 270 -11.98 13.07 -11.56
C VAL A 270 -13.29 12.77 -12.32
N LYS A 271 -14.02 11.72 -11.91
CA LYS A 271 -15.50 11.71 -11.99
C LYS A 271 -16.15 11.85 -10.61
N ALA A 272 -15.42 12.40 -9.63
CA ALA A 272 -16.02 12.92 -8.42
C ALA A 272 -16.76 14.23 -8.76
N LYS A 273 -18.08 14.14 -8.98
CA LYS A 273 -19.04 15.25 -9.10
C LYS A 273 -19.19 16.07 -7.79
N SER A 274 -18.10 16.36 -7.09
CA SER A 274 -18.11 17.12 -5.85
C SER A 274 -16.95 18.10 -5.91
N GLY A 275 -17.22 19.36 -6.25
CA GLY A 275 -16.26 20.43 -6.03
C GLY A 275 -15.70 20.40 -4.60
N CYS A 276 -14.48 20.91 -4.43
CA CYS A 276 -13.71 20.95 -3.18
C CYS A 276 -14.60 21.30 -1.97
N ARG A 277 -15.18 20.28 -1.33
CA ARG A 277 -15.97 20.46 -0.10
C ARG A 277 -14.96 20.66 1.01
N SER A 278 -15.16 21.73 1.79
CA SER A 278 -14.35 22.05 2.98
C SER A 278 -14.06 20.78 3.81
N VAL A 279 -12.85 20.67 4.34
CA VAL A 279 -12.38 19.56 5.20
C VAL A 279 -13.39 19.27 6.32
N GLY A 280 -14.02 20.32 6.88
CA GLY A 280 -15.06 20.18 7.90
C GLY A 280 -16.28 19.37 7.42
N HIS A 281 -16.71 19.56 6.17
CA HIS A 281 -17.81 18.78 5.58
C HIS A 281 -17.44 17.31 5.37
N GLN A 282 -16.16 17.02 5.13
CA GLN A 282 -15.66 15.66 4.98
C GLN A 282 -15.66 14.93 6.32
N LEU A 283 -15.19 15.59 7.39
CA LEU A 283 -15.27 15.05 8.74
C LEU A 283 -16.70 14.80 9.19
N ILE A 284 -17.60 15.76 8.93
CA ILE A 284 -19.02 15.60 9.24
C ILE A 284 -19.60 14.41 8.46
N SER A 285 -19.16 14.19 7.22
CA SER A 285 -19.59 13.02 6.44
C SER A 285 -19.06 11.72 7.04
N SER A 286 -17.78 11.65 7.42
CA SER A 286 -17.20 10.48 8.09
C SER A 286 -17.85 10.19 9.45
N VAL A 287 -18.13 11.22 10.25
CA VAL A 287 -18.83 11.08 11.54
C VAL A 287 -20.29 10.67 11.33
N ARG A 288 -20.95 11.20 10.31
CA ARG A 288 -22.30 10.76 9.93
C ARG A 288 -22.29 9.31 9.46
N GLN A 289 -21.23 8.89 8.79
CA GLN A 289 -21.06 7.53 8.31
C GLN A 289 -20.92 6.54 9.47
N LEU A 290 -20.26 6.93 10.58
CA LEU A 290 -20.21 6.15 11.84
C LEU A 290 -21.59 5.87 12.46
N GLN A 291 -22.64 6.59 12.06
CA GLN A 291 -24.01 6.30 12.51
C GLN A 291 -24.57 5.00 11.88
N ASN A 292 -23.89 4.43 10.89
CA ASN A 292 -24.27 3.15 10.32
C ASN A 292 -23.82 1.98 11.24
N PRO A 293 -24.74 1.14 11.74
CA PRO A 293 -24.41 0.07 12.67
C PRO A 293 -23.39 -0.94 12.12
N GLN A 294 -23.36 -1.15 10.80
CA GLN A 294 -22.39 -2.04 10.17
C GLN A 294 -20.95 -1.51 10.27
N GLN A 295 -20.77 -0.18 10.20
CA GLN A 295 -19.45 0.43 10.36
C GLN A 295 -19.00 0.46 11.81
N LEU A 296 -19.94 0.64 12.74
CA LEU A 296 -19.64 0.58 14.17
C LEU A 296 -19.07 -0.79 14.57
N LEU A 297 -19.59 -1.87 13.97
CA LEU A 297 -19.08 -3.23 14.15
C LEU A 297 -17.68 -3.47 13.57
N LEU A 298 -17.24 -2.65 12.60
CA LEU A 298 -15.90 -2.73 12.02
C LEU A 298 -14.85 -1.98 12.84
N ILE A 299 -15.24 -1.07 13.75
CA ILE A 299 -14.30 -0.30 14.57
C ILE A 299 -13.46 -1.21 15.46
N PRO A 300 -14.02 -2.16 16.25
CA PRO A 300 -13.21 -3.06 17.06
C PRO A 300 -12.24 -3.90 16.24
N LEU A 301 -12.68 -4.37 15.06
CA LEU A 301 -11.84 -5.14 14.15
C LEU A 301 -10.67 -4.28 13.61
N THR A 302 -10.94 -3.04 13.25
CA THR A 302 -9.93 -2.10 12.75
C THR A 302 -8.92 -1.73 13.86
N LEU A 303 -9.41 -1.54 15.09
CA LEU A 303 -8.54 -1.33 16.25
C LEU A 303 -7.68 -2.55 16.53
N TYR A 304 -8.24 -3.76 16.45
CA TYR A 304 -7.48 -5.00 16.61
C TYR A 304 -6.36 -5.12 15.58
N ILE A 305 -6.66 -4.94 14.29
CA ILE A 305 -5.66 -4.97 13.21
C ILE A 305 -4.59 -3.88 13.41
N GLY A 306 -5.00 -2.69 13.87
CA GLY A 306 -4.08 -1.59 14.16
C GLY A 306 -3.15 -1.85 15.36
N LEU A 307 -3.59 -2.67 16.32
CA LEU A 307 -2.78 -3.09 17.47
C LEU A 307 -1.86 -4.27 17.14
N GLU A 308 -2.30 -5.17 16.26
CA GLU A 308 -1.58 -6.38 15.87
C GLU A 308 -0.19 -6.08 15.29
N GLY A 309 -0.10 -5.15 14.33
CA GLY A 309 1.16 -4.81 13.66
C GLY A 309 2.25 -4.31 14.61
N PRO A 310 2.00 -3.25 15.42
CA PRO A 310 2.92 -2.78 16.43
C PRO A 310 3.26 -3.83 17.49
N PHE A 311 2.29 -4.65 17.89
CA PHE A 311 2.54 -5.74 18.84
C PHE A 311 3.60 -6.73 18.32
N TYR A 312 3.51 -7.14 17.05
CA TYR A 312 4.53 -7.99 16.44
C TYR A 312 5.89 -7.29 16.26
N ALA A 313 5.89 -5.99 15.98
CA ALA A 313 7.11 -5.23 15.71
C ALA A 313 7.87 -4.81 16.98
N PHE A 314 7.17 -4.50 18.08
CA PHE A 314 7.73 -3.88 19.27
C PHE A 314 7.63 -4.76 20.54
N ASP A 315 6.52 -5.46 20.79
CA ASP A 315 6.34 -6.18 22.07
C ASP A 315 7.05 -7.54 22.12
N ILE A 316 7.32 -8.17 20.97
CA ILE A 316 8.17 -9.38 20.92
C ILE A 316 9.65 -9.02 21.18
N THR A 317 10.05 -7.78 20.92
CA THR A 317 11.44 -7.29 21.01
C THR A 317 11.73 -6.47 22.27
N GLN A 318 10.74 -5.80 22.86
CA GLN A 318 10.81 -5.19 24.19
C GLN A 318 9.44 -5.31 24.88
N VAL A 319 9.30 -6.25 25.81
CA VAL A 319 8.13 -6.25 26.70
C VAL A 319 8.24 -5.03 27.62
N CYS A 320 7.46 -3.99 27.38
CA CYS A 320 7.42 -2.82 28.26
C CYS A 320 5.97 -2.45 28.63
N HIS A 321 5.51 -3.04 29.75
CA HIS A 321 4.60 -2.50 30.79
C HIS A 321 3.20 -1.93 30.41
N PHE A 322 2.87 -1.62 29.16
CA PHE A 322 1.66 -0.85 28.85
C PHE A 322 0.36 -1.67 28.93
N PHE A 323 0.43 -3.00 28.80
CA PHE A 323 -0.76 -3.86 28.76
C PHE A 323 -1.27 -4.31 30.14
N LEU A 324 -0.44 -4.26 31.18
CA LEU A 324 -0.81 -4.73 32.54
C LEU A 324 -1.55 -3.67 33.37
N GLU A 325 -1.39 -2.37 33.09
CA GLU A 325 -2.12 -1.31 33.82
C GLU A 325 -3.55 -1.08 33.31
N PHE A 326 -3.90 -1.54 32.10
CA PHE A 326 -5.24 -1.33 31.55
C PHE A 326 -6.24 -2.47 31.87
N PHE A 327 -5.74 -3.62 32.33
CA PHE A 327 -6.55 -4.80 32.65
C PHE A 327 -6.23 -5.43 34.03
N GLY A 328 -5.44 -4.76 34.86
CA GLY A 328 -5.18 -5.12 36.26
C GLY A 328 -6.05 -4.37 37.24
#